data_AF-A0A523CFS4-F1
#
_entry.id   AF-A0A523CFS4-F1
#
_cell.length_a   1.000
_cell.length_b   1.000
_cell.length_c   1.000
_cell.angle_alpha   90.00
_cell.angle_beta   90.00
_cell.angle_gamma   90.00
#
_symmetry.space_group_name_H-M   'P 1'
#
loop_
_entity.id
_entity.type
_entity.pdbx_description
1 polymer ?
#
loop_
_entity_poly.entity_id
_entity_poly.type
_entity_poly.pdbx_seq_one_letter_code
_entity_poly.pdbx_strand_id
1 'polypeptide(L)' 'MTCQKAAGVAKAMQERFGNRLNLKIHLANSPEAATYPLKGATNVFVGREWVSLEVATSAEQMEAYLNKILANIG' A
#
# COMPACT_ATOMS: atom_id res chain seq x y z
N MET A 1 10.07 7.91 10.30
CA MET A 1 10.82 7.37 9.14
C MET A 1 10.07 6.28 8.36
N THR A 2 9.10 5.59 8.95
CA THR A 2 8.40 4.46 8.30
C THR A 2 7.42 4.88 7.19
N CYS A 3 6.77 6.05 7.27
CA CYS A 3 5.82 6.48 6.23
C CYS A 3 6.52 6.79 4.90
N GLN A 4 7.69 7.43 4.94
CA GLN A 4 8.50 7.73 3.75
C GLN A 4 8.94 6.45 3.05
N LYS A 5 9.35 5.43 3.82
CA LYS A 5 9.76 4.13 3.27
C LYS A 5 8.58 3.41 2.61
N ALA A 6 7.44 3.35 3.29
CA ALA A 6 6.23 2.72 2.73
C ALA A 6 5.74 3.44 1.47
N ALA A 7 5.75 4.79 1.46
CA ALA A 7 5.41 5.57 0.28
C ALA A 7 6.38 5.33 -0.88
N GLY A 8 7.68 5.20 -0.61
CA GLY A 8 8.70 4.88 -1.61
C GLY A 8 8.47 3.51 -2.24
N VAL A 9 8.23 2.47 -1.43
CA VAL A 9 7.89 1.13 -1.92
C VAL A 9 6.61 1.16 -2.75
N ALA A 10 5.57 1.85 -2.27
CA ALA A 10 4.29 1.92 -2.98
C ALA A 10 4.43 2.58 -4.37
N LYS A 11 5.23 3.64 -4.49
CA LYS A 11 5.56 4.26 -5.79
C LYS A 11 6.29 3.29 -6.71
N ALA A 12 7.32 2.60 -6.20
CA ALA A 12 8.06 1.61 -6.99
C ALA A 12 7.14 0.47 -7.49
N MET A 13 6.18 0.02 -6.67
CA MET A 13 5.18 -0.96 -7.10
C MET A 13 4.25 -0.40 -8.18
N GLN A 14 3.79 0.84 -8.05
CA GLN A 14 3.00 1.48 -9.09
C GLN A 14 3.75 1.56 -10.42
N GLU A 15 5.05 1.87 -10.40
CA GLU A 15 5.88 1.88 -11.61
C GLU A 15 6.03 0.49 -12.23
N ARG A 16 6.21 -0.56 -11.40
CA ARG A 16 6.37 -1.95 -11.88
C ARG A 16 5.09 -2.56 -12.45
N PHE A 17 3.95 -2.32 -11.80
CA PHE A 17 2.65 -2.87 -12.23
C PHE A 17 1.85 -1.91 -13.13
N GLY A 18 2.36 -0.69 -13.32
CA GLY A 18 1.78 0.35 -14.17
C GLY A 18 0.30 0.59 -13.86
N ASN A 19 -0.52 0.57 -14.92
CA ASN A 19 -1.96 0.83 -14.84
C ASN A 19 -2.76 -0.23 -14.08
N ARG A 20 -2.15 -1.34 -13.66
CA ARG A 20 -2.81 -2.37 -12.83
C ARG A 20 -2.94 -1.95 -11.37
N LEU A 21 -2.20 -0.93 -10.93
CA LEU A 21 -2.26 -0.39 -9.57
C LEU A 21 -2.58 1.10 -9.59
N ASN A 22 -3.62 1.48 -8.85
CA ASN A 22 -3.94 2.88 -8.60
C ASN A 22 -3.47 3.28 -7.19
N LEU A 23 -2.30 3.92 -7.11
CA LEU A 23 -1.75 4.37 -5.84
C LEU A 23 -2.39 5.68 -5.40
N LYS A 24 -2.86 5.72 -4.16
CA LYS A 24 -3.29 6.94 -3.48
C LYS A 24 -2.60 7.05 -2.14
N ILE A 25 -2.04 8.22 -1.85
CA ILE A 25 -1.36 8.52 -0.58
C ILE A 25 -2.11 9.70 0.05
N HIS A 26 -2.72 9.44 1.20
CA HIS A 26 -3.43 10.46 1.97
C HIS A 26 -2.76 10.66 3.33
N LEU A 27 -2.92 11.86 3.90
CA LEU A 27 -2.52 12.10 5.28
C LEU A 27 -3.60 11.54 6.21
N ALA A 28 -3.21 11.16 7.43
CA ALA A 28 -4.13 10.57 8.41
C ALA A 28 -5.29 11.51 8.80
N ASN A 29 -5.11 12.82 8.64
CA ASN A 29 -6.11 13.84 8.91
C ASN A 29 -6.91 14.25 7.66
N SER A 30 -6.66 13.64 6.50
CA SER A 30 -7.46 13.90 5.29
C SER A 30 -8.85 13.27 5.43
N PRO A 31 -9.90 13.88 4.86
CA PRO A 31 -11.25 13.33 4.91
C PRO A 31 -11.34 11.94 4.26
N GLU A 32 -10.53 11.65 3.24
CA GLU A 32 -10.47 10.31 2.64
C GLU A 32 -10.00 9.23 3.62
N ALA A 33 -9.13 9.58 4.58
CA ALA A 33 -8.59 8.66 5.58
C ALA A 33 -9.56 8.42 6.74
N ALA A 34 -10.54 9.31 6.95
CA ALA A 34 -11.53 9.21 8.04
C ALA A 34 -12.42 7.95 7.95
N THR A 35 -12.52 7.36 6.75
CA THR A 35 -13.29 6.12 6.50
C THR A 35 -12.53 4.83 6.80
N TYR A 36 -11.23 4.93 7.13
CA TYR A 36 -10.38 3.76 7.39
C TYR A 36 -10.04 3.65 8.89
N PRO A 37 -9.97 2.43 9.44
CA PRO A 37 -9.52 2.20 10.82
C PRO A 37 -8.00 2.37 10.91
N LEU A 38 -7.54 3.62 11.05
CA LEU A 38 -6.12 3.94 11.18
C LEU A 38 -5.62 3.49 12.56
N LYS A 39 -4.65 2.55 12.60
CA LYS A 39 -4.09 2.02 13.86
C LYS A 39 -2.69 2.57 14.18
N GLY A 40 -2.29 3.67 13.55
CA GLY A 40 -0.99 4.29 13.78
C GLY A 40 -0.63 5.32 12.71
N ALA A 41 0.63 5.74 12.72
CA ALA A 41 1.13 6.79 11.83
C ALA A 41 1.22 6.37 10.35
N THR A 42 1.38 5.09 10.06
CA THR A 42 1.49 4.55 8.70
C THR A 42 0.52 3.39 8.54
N ASN A 43 -0.41 3.49 7.59
CA ASN A 43 -1.35 2.43 7.28
C ASN A 43 -1.36 2.26 5.76
N VAL A 44 -1.25 1.01 5.29
CA VAL A 44 -1.27 0.69 3.87
C VAL A 44 -2.37 -0.33 3.64
N PHE A 45 -3.18 -0.07 2.62
CA PHE A 45 -4.30 -0.93 2.24
C PHE A 45 -4.22 -1.28 0.76
N VAL A 46 -4.58 -2.51 0.42
CA VAL A 46 -4.73 -3.00 -0.95
C VAL A 46 -6.15 -3.53 -1.10
N GLY A 47 -6.97 -2.94 -1.97
CA GLY A 47 -8.33 -3.43 -2.23
C GLY A 47 -9.29 -3.42 -1.03
N ARG A 48 -8.97 -2.67 0.05
CA ARG A 48 -9.63 -2.63 1.39
C ARG A 48 -9.06 -3.59 2.43
N GLU A 49 -8.11 -4.45 2.07
CA GLU A 49 -7.38 -5.27 3.04
C GLU A 49 -6.17 -4.52 3.59
N TRP A 50 -5.96 -4.63 4.90
CA TRP A 50 -4.82 -4.02 5.58
C TRP A 50 -3.56 -4.82 5.33
N VAL A 51 -2.47 -4.12 5.01
CA VAL A 51 -1.16 -4.71 4.78
C VAL A 51 -0.24 -4.38 5.94
N SER A 52 0.41 -5.39 6.51
CA SER A 52 1.38 -5.23 7.57
C SER A 52 2.53 -4.30 7.17
N LEU A 53 3.03 -3.53 8.13
CA LEU A 53 4.13 -2.57 7.88
C LEU A 53 5.41 -3.24 7.37
N GLU A 54 5.70 -4.47 7.79
CA GLU A 54 6.83 -5.25 7.31
C GLU A 54 6.76 -5.48 5.79
N VAL A 55 5.57 -5.76 5.28
CA VAL A 55 5.30 -5.96 3.85
C VAL A 55 5.34 -4.62 3.15
N ALA A 56 4.62 -3.62 3.68
CA ALA A 56 4.52 -2.30 3.08
C ALA A 56 5.86 -1.54 2.99
N THR A 57 6.84 -1.87 3.82
CA THR A 57 8.18 -1.25 3.82
C THR A 57 9.25 -2.07 3.11
N SER A 58 8.91 -3.25 2.58
CA SER A 58 9.82 -4.12 1.83
C SER A 58 9.33 -4.29 0.40
N ALA A 59 10.15 -3.87 -0.57
CA ALA A 59 9.79 -3.95 -1.99
C ALA A 59 9.54 -5.39 -2.46
N GLU A 60 10.37 -6.34 -1.99
CA GLU A 60 10.27 -7.75 -2.33
C GLU A 60 9.00 -8.38 -1.76
N GLN A 61 8.69 -8.11 -0.49
CA GLN A 61 7.48 -8.64 0.15
C GLN A 61 6.21 -8.03 -0.43
N MET A 62 6.21 -6.72 -0.69
CA MET A 62 5.07 -6.05 -1.31
C MET A 62 4.81 -6.55 -2.72
N GLU A 63 5.86 -6.78 -3.51
CA GLU A 63 5.72 -7.38 -4.85
C GLU A 63 5.12 -8.78 -4.77
N ALA A 64 5.64 -9.65 -3.89
CA ALA A 64 5.12 -11.00 -3.73
C ALA A 64 3.64 -10.99 -3.28
N TYR A 65 3.28 -10.06 -2.39
CA TYR A 65 1.91 -9.85 -1.93
C TYR A 65 0.98 -9.42 -3.08
N LEU A 66 1.40 -8.41 -3.85
CA LEU A 66 0.63 -7.89 -4.97
C LEU A 66 0.48 -8.93 -6.09
N ASN A 67 1.52 -9.70 -6.40
CA ASN A 67 1.44 -10.79 -7.37
C ASN A 67 0.39 -11.83 -6.99
N LYS A 68 0.29 -12.20 -5.70
CA LYS A 68 -0.75 -13.11 -5.21
C LYS A 68 -2.15 -12.51 -5.35
N ILE A 69 -2.32 -11.24 -4.97
CA ILE A 69 -3.60 -10.53 -5.06
C ILE A 69 -4.05 -10.42 -6.52
N LEU A 70 -3.15 -9.97 -7.40
CA LEU A 70 -3.41 -9.76 -8.83
C LEU A 70 -3.61 -11.07 -9.60
N ALA A 71 -3.00 -12.17 -9.16
CA ALA A 71 -3.22 -13.50 -9.75
C ALA A 71 -4.61 -14.07 -9.41
N ASN A 72 -5.19 -13.68 -8.27
CA ASN A 72 -6.53 -14.11 -7.84
C ASN A 72 -7.68 -13.28 -8.42
N ILE A 73 -7.39 -12.28 -9.26
CA ILE A 73 -8.40 -11.44 -9.93
C ILE A 73 -8.56 -11.87 -11.42
N GLY A 74 -8.18 -13.11 -11.74
CA GLY A 74 -8.32 -13.74 -13.06
C GLY A 74 -9.62 -14.51 -13.22
#